data_AF-A0A955GB72-F1
#
_entry.id   AF-A0A955GB72-F1
#
_cell.length_a   1.000
_cell.length_b   1.000
_cell.length_c   1.000
_cell.angle_alpha   90.00
_cell.angle_beta   90.00
_cell.angle_gamma   90.00
#
_symmetry.space_group_name_H-M   'P 1'
#
loop_
_entity.id
_entity.type
_entity.pdbx_description
1 polymer ?
#
loop_
_entity_poly.entity_id
_entity_poly.type
_entity_poly.pdbx_seq_one_letter_code
_entity_poly.pdbx_strand_id
1 'polypeptide(L)'
;MFKKENKGFTIIEVLIVLAIAGLIMLIVFLAVPALQRNSRNTQRKNDVATYLSAVNEYITNNNGKMPTTAANVVTINDLANTGFYTEPTTAPATGARTTAITVDTFELVTAAKCDTTTIGNTIGASGRSYAIRFAVENSSGAAVPQCQEG
;
A
#
# COMPACT_ATOMS: atom_id res chain seq x y z
N MET A 1 8.93 -38.98 -55.28
CA MET A 1 8.56 -37.54 -55.27
C MET A 1 7.40 -37.37 -54.30
N PHE A 2 7.67 -36.92 -53.07
CA PHE A 2 6.63 -36.77 -52.05
C PHE A 2 5.83 -35.49 -52.31
N LYS A 3 4.57 -35.64 -52.71
CA LYS A 3 3.63 -34.55 -52.94
C LYS A 3 3.18 -34.01 -51.58
N LYS A 4 3.61 -32.80 -51.21
CA LYS A 4 3.10 -32.10 -50.02
C LYS A 4 1.68 -31.64 -50.30
N GLU A 5 0.71 -32.14 -49.54
CA GLU A 5 -0.63 -31.57 -49.53
C GLU A 5 -0.61 -30.26 -48.74
N ASN A 6 -0.87 -29.15 -49.43
CA ASN A 6 -1.08 -27.86 -48.81
C ASN A 6 -2.46 -27.85 -48.16
N LYS A 7 -2.54 -28.35 -46.92
CA LYS A 7 -3.74 -28.20 -46.08
C LYS A 7 -3.80 -26.75 -45.62
N GLY A 8 -4.62 -25.94 -46.29
CA GLY A 8 -4.95 -24.59 -45.85
C GLY A 8 -5.82 -24.64 -44.58
N PHE A 9 -5.56 -23.72 -43.65
CA PHE A 9 -6.40 -23.51 -42.47
C PHE A 9 -7.83 -23.16 -42.90
N THR A 10 -8.83 -23.77 -42.26
CA THR A 10 -10.23 -23.48 -42.59
C THR A 10 -10.70 -22.18 -41.92
N ILE A 11 -11.60 -21.43 -42.57
CA ILE A 11 -12.17 -20.20 -41.99
C ILE A 11 -12.85 -20.49 -40.65
N ILE A 12 -13.56 -21.62 -40.56
CA ILE A 12 -14.25 -22.04 -39.33
C ILE A 12 -13.28 -22.28 -38.16
N GLU A 13 -12.10 -22.82 -38.46
CA GLU A 13 -11.06 -23.09 -37.47
C GLU A 13 -10.45 -21.79 -36.93
N VAL A 14 -10.22 -20.80 -37.81
CA VAL A 14 -9.79 -19.46 -37.37
C VAL A 14 -10.88 -18.75 -36.56
N LEU A 15 -12.15 -18.90 -36.91
CA LEU A 15 -13.27 -18.29 -36.17
C LEU A 15 -13.40 -18.82 -34.75
N ILE A 16 -13.26 -20.14 -34.55
CA ILE A 16 -13.32 -20.75 -33.20
C ILE A 16 -12.16 -20.25 -32.34
N VAL A 17 -10.96 -20.13 -32.91
CA VAL A 17 -9.78 -19.63 -32.20
C VAL A 17 -9.98 -18.18 -31.76
N LEU A 18 -10.48 -17.31 -32.63
CA LEU A 18 -10.75 -15.91 -32.29
C LEU A 18 -11.87 -15.78 -31.25
N ALA A 19 -12.89 -16.64 -31.29
CA ALA A 19 -13.95 -16.64 -30.29
C ALA A 19 -13.43 -16.99 -28.88
N ILE A 20 -12.61 -18.04 -28.75
CA ILE A 20 -12.01 -18.42 -27.47
C ILE A 20 -10.99 -17.37 -27.01
N ALA A 21 -10.18 -16.83 -27.92
CA ALA A 21 -9.23 -15.76 -27.61
C ALA A 21 -9.95 -14.50 -27.09
N GLY A 22 -11.08 -14.12 -27.71
CA GLY A 22 -11.90 -13.00 -27.26
C GLY A 22 -12.47 -13.20 -25.85
N LEU A 23 -12.94 -14.42 -25.53
CA LEU A 23 -13.45 -14.74 -24.20
C LEU A 23 -12.35 -14.65 -23.13
N ILE A 24 -11.15 -15.18 -23.41
CA ILE A 24 -10.01 -15.10 -22.49
C ILE A 24 -9.59 -13.64 -22.26
N MET A 25 -9.50 -12.84 -23.33
CA MET A 25 -9.12 -11.43 -23.23
C MET A 25 -10.09 -10.63 -22.35
N LEU A 26 -11.39 -10.91 -22.41
CA LEU A 26 -12.38 -10.27 -21.54
C LEU A 26 -12.09 -10.54 -20.06
N ILE A 27 -11.81 -11.80 -19.70
CA ILE A 27 -11.50 -12.16 -18.30
C ILE A 27 -10.20 -11.49 -17.86
N VAL A 28 -9.17 -11.52 -18.69
CA VAL A 28 -7.85 -10.93 -18.39
C VAL A 28 -7.97 -9.43 -18.12
N PHE A 29 -8.74 -8.68 -18.91
CA PHE A 29 -8.89 -7.24 -18.71
C PHE A 29 -9.62 -6.87 -17.41
N LEU A 30 -10.52 -7.73 -16.92
CA LEU A 30 -11.18 -7.50 -15.63
C LEU A 30 -10.29 -7.93 -14.45
N ALA A 31 -9.60 -9.06 -14.59
CA ALA A 31 -8.84 -9.66 -13.51
C ALA A 31 -7.50 -8.95 -13.23
N VAL A 32 -6.75 -8.56 -14.27
CA VAL A 32 -5.40 -7.98 -14.10
C VAL A 32 -5.41 -6.69 -13.29
N PRO A 33 -6.30 -5.71 -13.53
CA PRO A 33 -6.34 -4.49 -12.71
C PRO A 33 -6.65 -4.80 -11.24
N ALA A 34 -7.54 -5.75 -10.96
CA ALA A 34 -7.88 -6.15 -9.60
C ALA A 34 -6.69 -6.81 -8.88
N LEU A 35 -5.97 -7.71 -9.56
CA LEU A 35 -4.76 -8.34 -9.01
C LEU A 35 -3.64 -7.34 -8.76
N GLN A 36 -3.43 -6.38 -9.66
CA GLN A 36 -2.44 -5.32 -9.48
C GLN A 36 -2.77 -4.46 -8.25
N ARG A 37 -4.03 -4.08 -8.04
CA ARG A 37 -4.47 -3.35 -6.84
C ARG A 37 -4.20 -4.14 -5.57
N ASN A 38 -4.55 -5.43 -5.55
CA ASN A 38 -4.30 -6.28 -4.40
C ASN A 38 -2.80 -6.39 -4.08
N SER A 39 -1.96 -6.55 -5.11
CA SER A 39 -0.49 -6.57 -4.93
C SER A 39 0.04 -5.26 -4.34
N ARG A 40 -0.38 -4.11 -4.87
CA ARG A 40 -0.01 -2.79 -4.32
C ARG A 40 -0.46 -2.60 -2.88
N ASN A 41 -1.70 -2.98 -2.56
CA ASN A 41 -2.22 -2.90 -1.19
C ASN A 41 -1.46 -3.78 -0.21
N THR A 42 -1.01 -4.96 -0.63
CA THR A 42 -0.14 -5.81 0.18
C THR A 42 1.23 -5.16 0.39
N GLN A 43 1.84 -4.61 -0.66
CA GLN A 43 3.11 -3.88 -0.55
C GLN A 43 2.99 -2.68 0.41
N ARG A 44 1.93 -1.88 0.28
CA ARG A 44 1.60 -0.78 1.19
C ARG A 44 1.52 -1.20 2.66
N LYS A 45 0.91 -2.35 2.96
CA LYS A 45 0.83 -2.84 4.34
C LYS A 45 2.18 -3.32 4.86
N ASN A 46 2.96 -3.99 3.99
CA ASN A 46 4.29 -4.45 4.34
C ASN A 46 5.24 -3.28 4.62
N ASP A 47 5.23 -2.25 3.78
CA ASP A 47 6.06 -1.04 3.97
C ASP A 47 5.73 -0.34 5.28
N VAL A 48 4.44 -0.23 5.64
CA VAL A 48 4.03 0.33 6.95
C VAL A 48 4.53 -0.54 8.11
N ALA A 49 4.48 -1.87 7.99
CA ALA A 49 5.01 -2.78 9.02
C ALA A 49 6.55 -2.67 9.18
N THR A 50 7.27 -2.54 8.06
CA THR A 50 8.71 -2.26 8.07
C THR A 50 9.00 -0.90 8.72
N TYR A 51 8.22 0.12 8.36
CA TYR A 51 8.37 1.45 8.93
C TYR A 51 8.09 1.49 10.44
N LEU A 52 7.08 0.78 10.93
CA LEU A 52 6.84 0.63 12.38
C LEU A 52 8.06 0.02 13.08
N SER A 53 8.70 -0.97 12.46
CA SER A 53 9.91 -1.58 12.99
C SER A 53 11.05 -0.57 13.06
N ALA A 54 11.23 0.25 12.03
CA ALA A 54 12.21 1.33 11.99
C ALA A 54 11.94 2.43 13.04
N VAL A 55 10.67 2.78 13.29
CA VAL A 55 10.31 3.70 14.37
C VAL A 55 10.67 3.11 15.73
N ASN A 56 10.37 1.82 15.97
CA ASN A 56 10.73 1.12 17.21
C ASN A 56 12.25 1.03 17.40
N GLU A 57 13.00 0.79 16.33
CA GLU A 57 14.46 0.82 16.35
C GLU A 57 14.98 2.22 16.71
N TYR A 58 14.43 3.26 16.08
CA TYR A 58 14.76 4.65 16.40
C TYR A 58 14.51 4.95 17.89
N ILE A 59 13.34 4.59 18.42
CA ILE A 59 12.98 4.82 19.84
C ILE A 59 13.98 4.09 20.76
N THR A 60 14.33 2.84 20.44
CA THR A 60 15.29 2.04 21.20
C THR A 60 16.67 2.68 21.22
N ASN A 61 17.14 3.14 20.06
CA ASN A 61 18.45 3.79 19.90
C ASN A 61 18.51 5.21 20.46
N ASN A 62 17.37 5.86 20.73
CA ASN A 62 17.28 7.22 21.23
C ASN A 62 16.74 7.31 22.67
N ASN A 63 17.05 6.32 23.52
CA ASN A 63 16.68 6.28 24.94
C ASN A 63 15.16 6.40 25.19
N GLY A 64 14.34 5.83 24.33
CA GLY A 64 12.88 5.87 24.44
C GLY A 64 12.26 7.21 24.02
N LYS A 65 13.01 8.10 23.37
CA LYS A 65 12.48 9.37 22.86
C LYS A 65 11.65 9.13 21.61
N MET A 66 10.46 9.73 21.58
CA MET A 66 9.60 9.71 20.41
C MET A 66 10.14 10.60 19.29
N PRO A 67 10.00 10.18 18.02
CA PRO A 67 10.30 11.04 16.89
C PRO A 67 9.28 12.18 16.86
N THR A 68 9.73 13.41 17.03
CA THR A 68 8.85 14.60 17.10
C THR A 68 9.25 15.69 16.12
N THR A 69 10.40 15.52 15.44
CA THR A 69 10.93 16.48 14.48
C THR A 69 11.04 15.85 13.10
N ALA A 70 11.06 16.69 12.05
CA ALA A 70 11.26 16.23 10.68
C ALA A 70 12.61 15.50 10.50
N ALA A 71 13.66 15.93 11.23
CA ALA A 71 14.97 15.26 11.19
C ALA A 71 14.90 13.81 11.69
N ASN A 72 14.06 13.51 12.69
CA ASN A 72 13.87 12.14 13.16
C ASN A 72 13.23 11.26 12.09
N VAL A 73 12.30 11.84 11.31
CA VAL A 73 11.62 11.14 10.23
C VAL A 73 12.59 10.79 9.11
N VAL A 74 13.49 11.70 8.73
CA VAL A 74 14.56 11.38 7.75
C VAL A 74 15.40 10.19 8.22
N THR A 75 15.80 10.16 9.49
CA THR A 75 16.54 9.02 10.03
C THR A 75 15.75 7.71 9.99
N ILE A 76 14.45 7.76 10.31
CA ILE A 76 13.58 6.58 10.27
C ILE A 76 13.38 6.10 8.84
N ASN A 77 13.22 7.01 7.88
CA ASN A 77 13.12 6.71 6.46
C ASN A 77 14.35 5.94 5.97
N ASP A 78 15.56 6.43 6.31
CA ASP A 78 16.82 5.76 5.96
C ASP A 78 16.91 4.34 6.54
N LEU A 79 16.37 4.12 7.75
CA LEU A 79 16.28 2.80 8.38
C LEU A 79 15.23 1.90 7.72
N ALA A 80 14.07 2.45 7.37
CA ALA A 80 12.95 1.69 6.82
C ALA A 80 13.18 1.29 5.36
N ASN A 81 13.82 2.17 4.57
CA ASN A 81 14.11 2.01 3.15
C ASN A 81 12.90 1.45 2.38
N THR A 82 11.76 2.13 2.51
CA THR A 82 10.50 1.68 1.89
C THR A 82 10.53 1.95 0.39
N GLY A 83 10.14 0.96 -0.41
CA GLY A 83 10.21 1.04 -1.88
C GLY A 83 8.95 1.56 -2.57
N PHE A 84 7.79 1.54 -1.89
CA PHE A 84 6.50 1.83 -2.52
C PHE A 84 5.93 3.21 -2.17
N TYR A 85 6.07 3.67 -0.92
CA TYR A 85 5.57 4.98 -0.50
C TYR A 85 6.54 6.11 -0.84
N THR A 86 5.99 7.31 -1.13
CA THR A 86 6.77 8.55 -0.94
C THR A 86 6.88 8.79 0.56
N GLU A 87 8.09 8.64 1.07
CA GLU A 87 8.37 8.77 2.51
C GLU A 87 7.85 10.09 3.08
N PRO A 88 7.33 10.12 4.32
CA PRO A 88 6.96 11.37 4.97
C PRO A 88 8.23 12.21 5.15
N THR A 89 8.21 13.47 4.73
CA THR A 89 9.30 14.44 4.97
C THR A 89 8.92 15.49 6.01
N THR A 90 7.69 15.41 6.51
CA THR A 90 7.15 16.33 7.52
C THR A 90 7.43 15.82 8.92
N ALA A 91 7.50 16.74 9.89
CA ALA A 91 7.55 16.36 11.30
C ALA A 91 6.36 15.46 11.68
N PRO A 92 6.55 14.50 12.61
CA PRO A 92 5.46 13.66 13.10
C PRO A 92 4.39 14.53 13.72
N ALA A 93 3.13 14.21 13.42
CA ALA A 93 2.03 14.88 14.08
C ALA A 93 1.83 14.32 15.49
N THR A 94 0.99 14.98 16.29
CA THR A 94 0.76 14.61 17.68
C THR A 94 -0.73 14.54 17.99
N GLY A 95 -1.14 13.48 18.68
CA GLY A 95 -2.50 13.31 19.20
C GLY A 95 -3.54 12.88 18.16
N ALA A 96 -4.75 13.41 18.31
CA ALA A 96 -5.89 13.01 17.48
C ALA A 96 -5.78 13.57 16.06
N ARG A 97 -6.08 12.72 15.06
CA ARG A 97 -6.04 13.10 13.65
C ARG A 97 -7.21 12.54 12.88
N THR A 98 -7.87 13.42 12.15
CA THR A 98 -9.04 13.13 11.31
C THR A 98 -8.89 13.61 9.87
N THR A 99 -7.72 14.13 9.51
CA THR A 99 -7.45 14.62 8.16
C THR A 99 -7.48 13.48 7.16
N ALA A 100 -8.03 13.73 5.97
CA ALA A 100 -7.99 12.78 4.88
C ALA A 100 -6.54 12.40 4.54
N ILE A 101 -6.33 11.14 4.18
CA ILE A 101 -5.04 10.58 3.78
C ILE A 101 -5.18 9.90 2.42
N THR A 102 -4.14 10.01 1.58
CA THR A 102 -4.17 9.54 0.19
C THR A 102 -3.43 8.22 0.02
N VAL A 103 -3.68 7.50 -1.07
CA VAL A 103 -3.21 6.11 -1.30
C VAL A 103 -1.69 5.93 -1.40
N ASP A 104 -0.90 6.99 -1.47
CA ASP A 104 0.57 6.90 -1.61
C ASP A 104 1.31 7.70 -0.53
N THR A 105 0.58 8.09 0.53
CA THR A 105 1.13 8.81 1.67
C THR A 105 0.80 8.06 2.95
N PHE A 106 1.76 8.02 3.86
CA PHE A 106 1.52 7.62 5.24
C PHE A 106 2.03 8.69 6.20
N GLU A 107 1.61 8.57 7.44
CA GLU A 107 1.77 9.63 8.42
C GLU A 107 2.02 9.04 9.81
N LEU A 108 3.16 9.42 10.38
CA LEU A 108 3.52 9.08 11.75
C LEU A 108 2.86 10.06 12.73
N VAL A 109 2.12 9.51 13.69
CA VAL A 109 1.42 10.28 14.73
C VAL A 109 1.88 9.79 16.11
N THR A 110 2.50 10.69 16.86
CA THR A 110 2.94 10.45 18.24
C THR A 110 1.87 10.83 19.26
N ALA A 111 2.01 10.36 20.49
CA ALA A 111 1.04 10.55 21.56
C ALA A 111 -0.39 10.15 21.15
N ALA A 112 -0.50 9.09 20.35
CA ALA A 112 -1.73 8.73 19.67
C ALA A 112 -1.88 7.21 19.56
N LYS A 113 -3.13 6.78 19.39
CA LYS A 113 -3.53 5.40 19.13
C LYS A 113 -4.64 5.41 18.08
N CYS A 114 -4.95 4.27 17.48
CA CYS A 114 -5.97 4.20 16.44
C CYS A 114 -7.38 4.42 17.02
N ASP A 115 -8.20 5.18 16.30
CA ASP A 115 -9.61 5.37 16.63
C ASP A 115 -10.40 4.10 16.29
N THR A 116 -11.13 3.56 17.27
CA THR A 116 -11.99 2.39 17.09
C THR A 116 -13.35 2.74 16.49
N THR A 117 -13.70 4.03 16.44
CA THR A 117 -14.99 4.52 15.92
C THR A 117 -14.87 4.92 14.46
N THR A 118 -13.81 5.66 14.10
CA THR A 118 -13.57 6.11 12.73
C THR A 118 -12.30 5.49 12.19
N ILE A 119 -12.44 4.51 11.30
CA ILE A 119 -11.30 3.76 10.74
C ILE A 119 -10.31 4.71 10.07
N GLY A 120 -9.03 4.53 10.40
CA GLY A 120 -7.93 5.31 9.84
C GLY A 120 -7.71 6.67 10.49
N ASN A 121 -8.48 7.03 11.52
CA ASN A 121 -8.18 8.16 12.38
C ASN A 121 -7.35 7.74 13.59
N THR A 122 -6.78 8.73 14.26
CA THR A 122 -6.15 8.54 15.57
C THR A 122 -6.87 9.35 16.63
N ILE A 123 -6.77 8.89 17.87
CA ILE A 123 -7.15 9.64 19.07
C ILE A 123 -5.94 9.84 19.97
N GLY A 124 -6.00 10.85 20.85
CA GLY A 124 -4.95 11.12 21.83
C GLY A 124 -4.71 9.93 22.76
N ALA A 125 -3.44 9.67 23.05
CA ALA A 125 -2.98 8.60 23.93
C ALA A 125 -1.79 9.06 24.77
N SER A 126 -1.15 8.12 25.49
CA SER A 126 0.07 8.38 26.24
C SER A 126 1.15 8.97 25.33
N GLY A 127 2.01 9.86 25.85
CA GLY A 127 3.16 10.40 25.10
C GLY A 127 4.18 9.36 24.64
N ARG A 128 4.04 8.11 25.11
CA ARG A 128 4.82 6.93 24.68
C ARG A 128 4.10 6.04 23.67
N SER A 129 2.91 6.42 23.21
CA SER A 129 2.18 5.71 22.17
C SER A 129 2.37 6.41 20.83
N TYR A 130 2.35 5.65 19.75
CA TYR A 130 2.33 6.18 18.41
C TYR A 130 1.51 5.28 17.50
N ALA A 131 1.04 5.86 16.40
CA ALA A 131 0.31 5.15 15.36
C ALA A 131 0.71 5.70 14.00
N ILE A 132 0.62 4.86 12.99
CA ILE A 132 0.81 5.22 11.59
C ILE A 132 -0.52 5.18 10.89
N ARG A 133 -0.85 6.28 10.22
CA ARG A 133 -2.02 6.37 9.35
C ARG A 133 -1.56 6.20 7.91
N PHE A 134 -2.31 5.46 7.11
CA PHE A 134 -2.06 5.28 5.69
C PHE A 134 -3.37 5.02 4.96
N ALA A 135 -3.36 4.87 3.63
CA ALA A 135 -4.54 4.41 2.90
C ALA A 135 -4.21 3.23 1.98
N VAL A 136 -5.22 2.39 1.75
CA VAL A 136 -5.20 1.32 0.74
C VAL A 136 -6.29 1.59 -0.30
N GLU A 137 -6.15 1.04 -1.50
CA GLU A 137 -7.14 1.18 -2.56
C GLU A 137 -8.32 0.22 -2.35
N ASN A 138 -9.56 0.68 -2.56
CA ASN A 138 -10.72 -0.21 -2.69
C ASN A 138 -10.88 -0.75 -4.13
N SER A 139 -12.00 -1.43 -4.38
CA SER A 139 -12.36 -1.97 -5.71
C SER A 139 -12.49 -0.91 -6.80
N SER A 140 -12.82 0.34 -6.46
CA SER A 140 -12.89 1.48 -7.37
C SER A 140 -11.59 2.29 -7.43
N GLY A 141 -10.52 1.86 -6.74
CA GLY A 141 -9.24 2.58 -6.66
C GLY A 141 -9.24 3.79 -5.72
N ALA A 142 -10.31 4.00 -4.96
CA ALA A 142 -10.40 5.10 -4.00
C ALA A 142 -9.62 4.79 -2.71
N ALA A 143 -9.13 5.84 -2.06
CA ALA A 143 -8.41 5.77 -0.80
C ALA A 143 -9.33 5.31 0.34
N VAL A 144 -8.96 4.21 0.99
CA VAL A 144 -9.56 3.72 2.23
C VAL A 144 -8.54 3.93 3.34
N PRO A 145 -8.80 4.85 4.28
CA PRO A 145 -7.86 5.17 5.34
C PRO A 145 -7.73 3.97 6.30
N GLN A 146 -6.53 3.75 6.81
CA GLN A 146 -6.12 2.69 7.72
C GLN A 146 -5.26 3.29 8.82
N CYS A 147 -5.22 2.63 9.96
CA CYS A 147 -4.38 3.01 11.08
C CYS A 147 -3.77 1.75 11.70
N GLN A 148 -2.48 1.82 12.03
CA GLN A 148 -1.76 0.75 12.70
C GLN A 148 -0.96 1.32 13.87
N GLU A 149 -1.14 0.74 15.05
CA GLU A 149 -0.39 1.08 16.25
C GLU A 149 0.98 0.39 16.25
N GLY A 150 1.96 1.02 16.89
CA GLY A 150 3.31 0.48 17.05
C GLY A 150 3.70 0.10 18.46
#